data_AF-A0A433I883-F1
#
_entry.id   AF-A0A433I883-F1
#
_cell.length_a   1.000
_cell.length_b   1.000
_cell.length_c   1.000
_cell.angle_alpha   90.00
_cell.angle_beta   90.00
_cell.angle_gamma   90.00
#
_symmetry.space_group_name_H-M   'P 1'
#
loop_
_entity.id
_entity.type
_entity.pdbx_description
1 polymer ?
#
loop_
_entity_poly.entity_id
_entity_poly.type
_entity_poly.pdbx_seq_one_letter_code
_entity_poly.pdbx_strand_id
1 'polypeptide(L)'
;MSLFANIQTGEAIVEYQRKAWRAWALGLTTLSSAAAWAADSLRCGSYLVGIGDTQSRVLQVCGEPQRAFQDGFIEQTVRRSDGFVPNPGQPLPGVQTETRRLIPVYRWEYNLGAGTFLQILIFHGDVLVAVADGPRQ
;
A
#
# COMPACT_ATOMS: atom_id res chain seq x y z
N MET A 1 18.07 -50.67 18.10
CA MET A 1 17.16 -50.47 16.97
C MET A 1 16.40 -49.18 17.21
N SER A 2 16.89 -48.14 16.55
CA SER A 2 16.42 -46.76 16.62
C SER A 2 16.28 -46.32 15.16
N LEU A 3 15.38 -45.46 14.74
CA LEU A 3 14.23 -44.77 15.30
C LEU A 3 13.71 -44.03 14.02
N PHE A 4 12.40 -44.11 13.73
CA PHE A 4 11.57 -43.14 12.99
C PHE A 4 12.04 -42.66 11.58
N ALA A 5 11.33 -43.02 10.51
CA ALA A 5 10.04 -42.47 10.07
C ALA A 5 10.10 -40.98 9.65
N ASN A 6 10.30 -40.84 8.34
CA ASN A 6 10.00 -39.74 7.43
C ASN A 6 8.56 -39.20 7.61
N ILE A 7 8.33 -37.88 7.39
CA ILE A 7 7.22 -37.28 6.62
C ILE A 7 7.32 -35.73 6.58
N GLN A 8 7.76 -35.24 5.42
CA GLN A 8 7.22 -34.19 4.54
C GLN A 8 6.06 -33.25 5.02
N THR A 9 6.23 -31.96 4.70
CA THR A 9 5.25 -30.91 4.31
C THR A 9 4.32 -30.21 5.32
N GLY A 10 4.50 -28.88 5.44
CA GLY A 10 3.47 -27.94 4.95
C GLY A 10 2.51 -27.26 5.93
N GLU A 11 2.48 -27.61 7.21
CA GLU A 11 1.38 -27.17 8.12
C GLU A 11 1.88 -26.45 9.40
N ALA A 12 3.11 -25.94 9.41
CA ALA A 12 3.79 -25.56 10.66
C ALA A 12 3.56 -24.11 11.17
N ILE A 13 2.67 -23.29 10.60
CA ILE A 13 2.54 -21.87 11.03
C ILE A 13 1.14 -21.38 11.38
N VAL A 14 0.09 -22.19 11.25
CA VAL A 14 -1.29 -21.74 11.52
C VAL A 14 -1.87 -22.33 12.82
N GLU A 15 -1.29 -23.39 13.38
CA GLU A 15 -1.90 -24.11 14.51
C GLU A 15 -1.29 -23.85 15.90
N TYR A 16 -0.27 -23.00 15.99
CA TYR A 16 0.34 -22.57 17.27
C TYR A 16 -0.52 -21.52 18.03
N GLN A 17 -1.84 -21.55 17.91
CA GLN A 17 -2.73 -20.59 18.60
C GLN A 17 -3.84 -21.25 19.41
N ARG A 18 -3.80 -22.58 19.63
CA ARG A 18 -4.92 -23.29 20.30
C ARG A 18 -4.60 -23.98 21.62
N LYS A 19 -3.36 -24.00 22.12
CA LYS A 19 -2.98 -24.82 23.30
C LYS A 19 -2.17 -24.13 24.39
N ALA A 20 -2.47 -22.87 24.70
CA ALA A 20 -1.90 -22.21 25.89
C ALA A 20 -2.95 -21.45 26.74
N TRP A 21 -4.21 -21.87 26.69
CA TRP A 21 -5.30 -21.28 27.48
C TRP A 21 -5.60 -21.99 28.80
N ARG A 22 -4.71 -22.86 29.28
CA ARG A 22 -4.88 -23.55 30.58
C ARG A 22 -3.57 -23.74 31.33
N ALA A 23 -2.98 -22.64 31.77
CA ALA A 23 -2.18 -22.56 32.99
C ALA A 23 -1.68 -21.12 33.10
N TRP A 24 -1.50 -20.63 34.33
CA TRP A 24 -1.08 -19.27 34.67
C TRP A 24 -2.23 -18.26 34.74
N ALA A 25 -3.18 -18.57 35.64
CA ALA A 25 -3.75 -17.55 36.49
C ALA A 25 -2.63 -16.93 37.32
N LEU A 26 -2.17 -15.73 36.94
CA LEU A 26 -1.72 -14.62 37.80
C LEU A 26 -1.01 -13.57 36.91
N GLY A 27 -1.76 -12.52 36.59
CA GLY A 27 -1.26 -11.15 36.47
C GLY A 27 -0.17 -10.85 35.46
N LEU A 28 -0.47 -10.84 34.17
CA LEU A 28 0.12 -9.87 33.24
C LEU A 28 -0.81 -9.66 32.05
N THR A 29 -1.69 -8.66 32.14
CA THR A 29 -2.50 -8.18 31.02
C THR A 29 -1.56 -7.60 29.96
N THR A 30 -1.22 -8.38 28.94
CA THR A 30 -0.51 -7.89 27.76
C THR A 30 -1.46 -7.03 26.94
N LEU A 31 -1.27 -5.73 27.05
CA LEU A 31 -1.95 -4.70 26.28
C LEU A 31 -1.61 -4.93 24.80
N SER A 32 -2.52 -5.58 24.07
CA SER A 32 -2.41 -5.77 22.63
C SER A 32 -2.68 -4.42 21.96
N SER A 33 -1.61 -3.68 21.63
CA SER A 33 -1.71 -2.47 20.83
C SER A 33 -2.13 -2.85 19.42
N ALA A 34 -3.42 -2.67 19.11
CA ALA A 34 -3.91 -2.70 17.75
C ALA A 34 -3.21 -1.57 16.99
N ALA A 35 -2.38 -1.96 16.04
CA ALA A 35 -1.67 -1.02 15.20
C ALA A 35 -2.71 -0.40 14.24
N ALA A 36 -3.15 0.82 14.55
CA ALA A 36 -4.13 1.53 13.76
C ALA A 36 -3.47 1.98 12.45
N TRP A 37 -3.78 1.31 11.35
CA TRP A 37 -3.38 1.79 10.02
C TRP A 37 -4.24 3.01 9.73
N ALA A 38 -3.65 4.20 9.84
CA ALA A 38 -4.28 5.40 9.32
C ALA A 38 -4.38 5.23 7.81
N ALA A 39 -5.61 5.08 7.31
CA ALA A 39 -5.86 5.19 5.89
C ALA A 39 -5.74 6.67 5.54
N ASP A 40 -4.60 7.05 4.95
CA ASP A 40 -4.33 8.42 4.51
C ASP A 40 -5.39 8.83 3.48
N SER A 41 -6.36 9.62 3.94
CA SER A 41 -7.53 10.04 3.18
C SER A 41 -7.88 11.48 3.52
N LEU A 42 -8.15 12.25 2.48
CA LEU A 42 -8.51 13.65 2.55
C LEU A 42 -10.04 13.77 2.56
N ARG A 43 -10.58 14.54 3.49
CA ARG A 43 -12.02 14.84 3.51
C ARG A 43 -12.29 16.21 2.89
N CYS A 44 -13.01 16.21 1.77
CA CYS A 44 -13.48 17.42 1.09
C CYS A 44 -15.00 17.55 1.30
N GLY A 45 -15.39 18.30 2.32
CA GLY A 45 -16.79 18.46 2.69
C GLY A 45 -17.43 17.13 3.11
N SER A 46 -18.37 16.63 2.29
CA SER A 46 -19.07 15.35 2.49
C SER A 46 -18.38 14.15 1.87
N TYR A 47 -17.41 14.37 0.98
CA TYR A 47 -16.73 13.32 0.24
C TYR A 47 -15.35 13.04 0.83
N LEU A 48 -14.91 11.80 0.65
CA LEU A 48 -13.60 11.33 1.06
C LEU A 48 -12.82 10.97 -0.21
N VAL A 49 -11.64 11.54 -0.34
CA VAL A 49 -10.66 11.23 -1.38
C VAL A 49 -9.54 10.42 -0.75
N GLY A 50 -9.10 9.36 -1.40
CA GLY A 50 -8.09 8.46 -0.87
C GLY A 50 -7.17 7.90 -1.94
N ILE A 51 -6.21 7.10 -1.50
CA ILE A 51 -5.25 6.42 -2.38
C ILE A 51 -6.02 5.62 -3.46
N GLY A 52 -5.61 5.81 -4.72
CA GLY A 52 -6.24 5.21 -5.89
C GLY A 52 -7.14 6.16 -6.68
N ASP A 53 -7.56 7.30 -6.11
CA ASP A 53 -8.38 8.27 -6.83
C ASP A 53 -7.58 9.00 -7.93
N THR A 54 -8.25 9.26 -9.05
CA THR A 54 -7.66 10.00 -10.19
C THR A 54 -7.65 11.51 -9.94
N GLN A 55 -6.71 12.25 -10.53
CA GLN A 55 -6.65 13.72 -10.41
C GLN A 55 -7.99 14.39 -10.76
N SER A 56 -8.64 13.93 -11.83
CA SER A 56 -9.93 14.45 -12.27
C SER A 56 -11.03 14.28 -11.21
N ARG A 57 -11.08 13.13 -10.54
CA ARG A 57 -11.99 12.86 -9.41
C ARG A 57 -11.72 13.82 -8.26
N VAL A 58 -10.45 14.06 -7.92
CA VAL A 58 -10.08 14.98 -6.84
C VAL A 58 -10.50 16.42 -7.17
N LEU A 59 -10.26 16.89 -8.39
CA LEU A 59 -10.68 18.24 -8.82
C LEU A 59 -12.21 18.41 -8.80
N GLN A 60 -12.96 17.38 -9.18
CA GLN A 60 -14.43 17.42 -9.13
C GLN A 60 -14.97 17.48 -7.71
N VAL A 61 -14.30 16.82 -6.77
CA VAL A 61 -14.78 16.66 -5.39
C VAL A 61 -14.28 17.79 -4.48
N CYS A 62 -13.00 18.14 -4.58
CA CYS A 62 -12.32 19.10 -3.72
C CYS A 62 -12.15 20.48 -4.36
N GLY A 63 -12.25 20.59 -5.69
CA GLY A 63 -11.93 21.81 -6.43
C GLY A 63 -10.44 21.99 -6.70
N GLU A 64 -10.10 23.17 -7.20
CA GLU A 64 -8.72 23.55 -7.55
C GLU A 64 -7.85 23.61 -6.27
N PRO A 65 -6.66 22.99 -6.26
CA PRO A 65 -5.72 23.13 -5.14
C PRO A 65 -5.18 24.56 -5.03
N GLN A 66 -4.70 24.94 -3.84
CA GLN A 66 -4.01 26.21 -3.64
C GLN A 66 -2.71 26.27 -4.43
N ARG A 67 -2.02 25.12 -4.54
CA ARG A 67 -0.80 24.98 -5.33
C ARG A 67 -0.75 23.61 -5.98
N ALA A 68 -0.43 23.57 -7.26
CA ALA A 68 -0.18 22.33 -8.00
C ALA A 68 1.12 22.46 -8.79
N PHE A 69 2.05 21.54 -8.57
CA PHE A 69 3.32 21.50 -9.31
C PHE A 69 3.81 20.08 -9.53
N GLN A 70 4.65 19.90 -10.55
CA GLN A 70 5.30 18.63 -10.82
C GLN A 70 6.61 18.56 -10.04
N ASP A 71 6.74 17.56 -9.16
CA ASP A 71 7.88 17.38 -8.25
C ASP A 71 8.99 16.49 -8.86
N GLY A 72 8.78 15.97 -10.07
CA GLY A 72 9.78 15.22 -10.83
C GLY A 72 9.22 14.01 -11.56
N PHE A 73 10.04 12.97 -11.67
CA PHE A 73 9.70 11.67 -12.26
C PHE A 73 10.23 10.54 -11.37
N ILE A 74 9.47 9.45 -11.27
CA ILE A 74 9.90 8.21 -10.64
C ILE A 74 10.08 7.11 -11.68
N GLU A 75 11.05 6.22 -11.45
CA GLU A 75 11.23 5.01 -12.26
C GLU A 75 10.38 3.87 -11.70
N GLN A 76 9.36 3.46 -12.46
CA GLN A 76 8.61 2.24 -12.17
C GLN A 76 9.14 1.10 -13.04
N THR A 77 9.68 0.07 -12.40
CA THR A 77 10.10 -1.16 -13.07
C THR A 77 8.93 -2.15 -13.07
N VAL A 78 8.33 -2.38 -14.23
CA VAL A 78 7.29 -3.39 -14.40
C VAL A 78 7.94 -4.67 -14.91
N ARG A 79 7.95 -5.72 -14.07
CA ARG A 79 8.33 -7.07 -14.47
C ARG A 79 7.11 -7.75 -15.08
N ARG A 80 7.09 -7.91 -16.40
CA ARG A 80 6.07 -8.72 -17.06
C ARG A 80 6.68 -10.09 -17.34
N SER A 81 6.07 -11.13 -16.77
CA SER A 81 6.34 -12.49 -17.21
C SER A 81 5.55 -12.70 -18.50
N ASP A 82 6.22 -12.59 -19.63
CA ASP A 82 5.69 -13.02 -20.90
C ASP A 82 5.72 -14.55 -20.93
N GLY A 83 4.60 -15.16 -20.53
CA GLY A 83 4.35 -16.59 -20.72
C GLY A 83 4.19 -16.88 -22.21
N PHE A 84 5.29 -16.93 -22.96
CA PHE A 84 5.28 -17.43 -24.32
C PHE A 84 5.30 -18.96 -24.24
N VAL A 85 4.19 -19.61 -24.62
CA VAL A 85 4.11 -21.06 -24.81
C VAL A 85 4.09 -21.35 -26.31
N PRO A 86 5.25 -21.43 -26.98
CA PRO A 86 5.31 -21.81 -28.39
C PRO A 86 5.00 -23.30 -28.62
N ASN A 87 4.98 -24.12 -27.56
CA ASN A 87 4.75 -25.56 -27.69
C ASN A 87 4.15 -26.16 -26.40
N PRO A 88 3.07 -26.97 -26.49
CA PRO A 88 2.60 -27.74 -25.35
C PRO A 88 3.61 -28.86 -25.02
N GLY A 89 4.13 -28.88 -23.79
CA GLY A 89 4.95 -29.99 -23.27
C GLY A 89 6.40 -29.69 -22.91
N GLN A 90 6.86 -28.44 -23.02
CA GLN A 90 8.20 -28.04 -22.52
C GLN A 90 8.09 -26.91 -21.48
N PRO A 91 8.67 -27.05 -20.28
CA PRO A 91 8.85 -25.93 -19.36
C PRO A 91 9.97 -25.02 -19.88
N LEU A 92 9.62 -23.83 -20.37
CA LEU A 92 10.60 -22.81 -20.76
C LEU A 92 11.14 -22.07 -19.51
N PRO A 93 12.41 -21.60 -19.52
CA PRO A 93 12.83 -20.52 -18.65
C PRO A 93 12.04 -19.26 -19.07
N GLY A 94 11.13 -18.81 -18.20
CA GLY A 94 10.29 -17.65 -18.49
C GLY A 94 11.16 -16.42 -18.77
N VAL A 95 11.03 -15.85 -19.97
CA VAL A 95 11.56 -14.52 -20.25
C VAL A 95 10.82 -13.56 -19.32
N GLN A 96 11.58 -12.77 -18.56
CA GLN A 96 11.04 -11.72 -17.71
C GLN A 96 11.43 -10.42 -18.40
N THR A 97 10.49 -9.81 -19.11
CA THR A 97 10.73 -8.51 -19.71
C THR A 97 10.57 -7.43 -18.65
N GLU A 98 11.68 -6.79 -18.26
CA GLU A 98 11.66 -5.63 -17.37
C GLU A 98 11.52 -4.35 -18.18
N THR A 99 10.39 -3.66 -18.04
CA THR A 99 10.21 -2.33 -18.65
C THR A 99 10.35 -1.25 -17.57
N ARG A 100 11.29 -0.33 -17.75
CA ARG A 100 11.40 0.88 -16.93
C ARG A 100 10.54 1.98 -17.52
N ARG A 101 9.65 2.55 -16.72
CA ARG A 101 8.77 3.67 -17.11
C ARG A 101 9.04 4.85 -16.20
N LEU A 102 9.20 6.03 -16.79
CA LEU A 102 9.26 7.29 -16.05
C LEU A 102 7.84 7.80 -15.85
N ILE A 103 7.41 7.92 -14.59
CA ILE A 103 6.07 8.41 -14.23
C ILE A 103 6.22 9.79 -13.60
N PRO A 104 5.56 10.83 -14.14
CA PRO A 104 5.62 12.17 -13.54
C PRO A 104 4.96 12.15 -12.17
N VAL A 105 5.57 12.83 -11.20
CA VAL A 105 5.01 13.02 -9.86
C VAL A 105 4.43 14.40 -9.75
N TYR A 106 3.16 14.50 -9.39
CA TYR A 106 2.50 15.77 -9.11
C TYR A 106 2.23 15.92 -7.62
N ARG A 107 2.52 17.10 -7.09
CA ARG A 107 2.28 17.47 -5.70
C ARG A 107 1.27 18.62 -5.67
N TRP A 108 0.16 18.38 -4.99
CA TRP A 108 -0.90 19.35 -4.81
C TRP A 108 -1.05 19.70 -3.34
N GLU A 109 -1.32 20.98 -3.06
CA GLU A 109 -1.46 21.53 -1.71
C GLU A 109 -2.85 22.11 -1.53
N TYR A 110 -3.59 21.60 -0.55
CA TYR A 110 -4.90 22.10 -0.15
C TYR A 110 -4.83 22.72 1.25
N ASN A 111 -5.41 23.91 1.37
CA ASN A 111 -5.54 24.60 2.65
C ASN A 111 -6.98 24.41 3.16
N LEU A 112 -7.13 23.74 4.30
CA LEU A 112 -8.44 23.49 4.92
C LEU A 112 -8.86 24.60 5.89
N GLY A 113 -8.04 25.65 6.06
CA GLY A 113 -8.30 26.80 6.91
C GLY A 113 -7.35 26.93 8.10
N ALA A 114 -7.49 28.03 8.85
CA ALA A 114 -6.61 28.37 9.95
C ALA A 114 -6.64 27.31 11.07
N GLY A 115 -5.45 26.93 11.58
CA GLY A 115 -5.31 25.93 12.64
C GLY A 115 -5.39 24.47 12.17
N THR A 116 -5.50 24.25 10.86
CA THR A 116 -5.40 22.91 10.26
C THR A 116 -4.04 22.68 9.62
N PHE A 117 -3.69 21.42 9.38
CA PHE A 117 -2.50 21.09 8.61
C PHE A 117 -2.76 21.30 7.12
N LEU A 118 -1.77 21.81 6.40
CA LEU A 118 -1.80 21.82 4.94
C LEU A 118 -1.90 20.39 4.44
N GLN A 119 -2.83 20.10 3.54
CA GLN A 119 -2.98 18.75 3.00
C GLN A 119 -2.24 18.63 1.70
N ILE A 120 -1.29 17.68 1.64
CA ILE A 120 -0.41 17.50 0.50
C ILE A 120 -0.75 16.17 -0.17
N LEU A 121 -1.22 16.24 -1.41
CA LEU A 121 -1.57 15.08 -2.22
C LEU A 121 -0.44 14.79 -3.21
N ILE A 122 -0.02 13.53 -3.27
CA ILE A 122 1.04 13.07 -4.15
C ILE A 122 0.44 12.12 -5.17
N PHE A 123 0.53 12.52 -6.44
CA PHE A 123 0.05 11.72 -7.57
C PHE A 123 1.23 11.16 -8.35
N HIS A 124 1.14 9.89 -8.73
CA HIS A 124 2.02 9.28 -9.70
C HIS A 124 1.25 9.14 -11.02
N GLY A 125 1.61 9.96 -12.01
CA GLY A 125 0.80 10.11 -13.21
C GLY A 125 -0.55 10.70 -12.83
N ASP A 126 -1.63 9.98 -13.10
CA ASP A 126 -3.00 10.43 -12.78
C ASP A 126 -3.53 9.93 -11.42
N VAL A 127 -2.83 9.00 -10.75
CA VAL A 127 -3.36 8.29 -9.59
C VAL A 127 -2.79 8.85 -8.29
N LEU A 128 -3.67 9.11 -7.31
CA LEU A 128 -3.28 9.50 -5.96
C LEU A 128 -2.65 8.31 -5.26
N VAL A 129 -1.39 8.45 -4.85
CA VAL A 129 -0.65 7.37 -4.20
C VAL A 129 -0.42 7.62 -2.72
N ALA A 130 -0.44 8.88 -2.30
CA ALA A 130 -0.24 9.26 -0.92
C ALA A 130 -0.92 10.58 -0.61
N VAL A 131 -1.36 10.70 0.64
CA VAL A 131 -1.80 11.95 1.25
C VAL A 131 -0.90 12.17 2.47
N ALA A 132 -0.35 13.38 2.60
CA ALA A 132 0.58 13.72 3.65
C ALA A 132 0.16 15.05 4.30
N ASP A 133 0.35 15.14 5.61
CA ASP A 133 0.17 16.38 6.35
C ASP A 133 1.42 17.26 6.24
N GLY A 134 1.20 18.48 5.77
CA GLY A 134 2.19 19.54 5.67
C GLY A 134 2.25 20.43 6.93
N PRO A 135 2.89 21.60 6.84
CA PRO A 135 2.98 22.52 7.96
C PRO A 135 1.60 23.06 8.37
N ARG A 136 1.43 23.29 9.67
CA ARG A 136 0.23 23.96 10.22
C ARG A 136 0.15 25.40 9.70
N GLN A 137 -1.05 25.80 9.29
CA GLN A 137 -1.37 27.14 8.80
C GLN A 137 -1.90 28.03 9.92
#